data_AF-A0A485ATG4-F1
#
_entry.id   AF-A0A485ATG4-F1
#
_cell.length_a   1.000
_cell.length_b   1.000
_cell.length_c   1.000
_cell.angle_alpha   90.00
_cell.angle_beta   90.00
_cell.angle_gamma   90.00
#
_symmetry.space_group_name_H-M   'P 1'
#
loop_
_entity.id
_entity.type
_entity.pdbx_description
1 polymer ?
#
loop_
_entity_poly.entity_id
_entity_poly.type
_entity_poly.pdbx_seq_one_letter_code
_entity_poly.pdbx_strand_id
1 'polypeptide(L)' 'MPSGTTMSETKNELETLLEQAATEPAHRPAFFRTLLESTVWVPGTAADDQQVVDDSALELQHWEKDDGTSVYPFLYFA' A
#
# COMPACT_ATOMS: atom_id res chain seq x y z
N MET A 1 -22.77 9.73 -4.13
CA MET A 1 -21.39 10.11 -4.49
C MET A 1 -20.58 10.03 -3.22
N PRO A 2 -19.60 9.12 -3.08
CA PRO A 2 -18.77 9.13 -1.88
C PRO A 2 -17.79 10.30 -2.00
N SER A 3 -18.03 11.29 -1.15
CA SER A 3 -17.22 12.47 -0.95
C SER A 3 -15.75 12.11 -0.74
N GLY A 4 -14.86 12.75 -1.50
CA GLY A 4 -13.42 12.70 -1.26
C GLY A 4 -13.14 13.22 0.14
N THR A 5 -12.83 12.31 1.06
CA THR A 5 -12.43 12.62 2.42
C THR A 5 -11.18 13.50 2.38
N THR A 6 -11.28 14.61 3.08
CA THR A 6 -10.30 15.67 3.29
C THR A 6 -8.91 15.13 3.64
N MET A 7 -7.96 15.24 2.70
CA MET A 7 -6.51 15.14 2.93
C MET A 7 -6.14 16.13 4.03
N SER A 8 -5.92 15.63 5.25
CA SER A 8 -5.47 16.46 6.35
C SER A 8 -4.00 16.78 6.14
N GLU A 9 -3.68 18.08 6.09
CA GLU A 9 -2.36 18.70 5.93
C GLU A 9 -1.41 18.43 7.13
N THR A 10 -1.53 17.27 7.78
CA THR A 10 -0.73 16.87 8.93
C THR A 10 0.11 15.69 8.51
N LYS A 11 1.43 15.91 8.35
CA LYS A 11 2.40 14.86 8.05
C LYS A 11 2.08 13.59 8.84
N ASN A 12 1.75 12.51 8.13
CA ASN A 12 1.24 11.31 8.78
C ASN A 12 2.37 10.64 9.59
N GLU A 13 2.03 9.94 10.66
CA GLU A 13 3.00 9.24 11.51
C GLU A 13 3.85 8.26 10.67
N LEU A 14 3.24 7.62 9.67
CA LEU A 14 3.91 6.72 8.74
C LEU A 14 4.97 7.41 7.88
N GLU A 15 4.71 8.63 7.39
CA GLU A 15 5.67 9.41 6.60
C GLU A 15 6.87 9.81 7.46
N THR A 16 6.62 10.25 8.69
CA THR A 16 7.68 10.62 9.64
C THR A 16 8.55 9.39 9.96
N LEU A 17 7.93 8.24 10.19
CA LEU A 17 8.64 6.98 10.43
C LEU A 17 9.41 6.51 9.19
N LEU A 18 8.90 6.75 7.98
CA LEU A 18 9.60 6.45 6.73
C LEU A 18 10.88 7.29 6.58
N GLU A 19 10.79 8.60 6.80
CA GLU A 19 11.94 9.52 6.78
C GLU A 19 13.01 9.06 7.79
N GLN A 20 12.60 8.73 9.01
CA GLN A 20 13.49 8.23 10.07
C GLN A 20 14.08 6.85 9.74
N ALA A 21 13.30 5.93 9.19
CA ALA A 21 13.76 4.58 8.84
C ALA A 21 14.78 4.58 7.68
N ALA A 22 14.70 5.59 6.79
CA ALA A 22 15.64 5.79 5.69
C ALA A 22 17.03 6.23 6.18
N THR A 23 17.09 7.08 7.22
CA THR A 23 18.34 7.60 7.79
C THR A 23 18.86 6.76 8.96
N GLU A 24 17.97 6.23 9.79
CA GLU A 24 18.28 5.56 11.05
C GLU A 24 17.71 4.13 11.07
N PRO A 25 18.56 3.09 11.04
CA PRO A 25 18.10 1.70 11.00
C PRO A 25 17.29 1.27 12.23
N ALA A 26 17.43 1.98 13.36
CA ALA A 26 16.68 1.73 14.59
C ALA A 26 15.17 2.04 14.45
N HIS A 27 14.78 2.91 13.50
CA HIS A 27 13.38 3.28 13.26
C HIS A 27 12.65 2.37 12.26
N ARG A 28 13.38 1.55 11.51
CA ARG A 28 12.81 0.58 10.56
C ARG A 28 11.76 -0.35 11.18
N PRO A 29 11.96 -0.95 12.37
CA PRO A 29 10.96 -1.83 12.97
C PRO A 29 9.63 -1.11 13.26
N ALA A 30 9.70 0.15 13.68
CA ALA A 30 8.50 0.96 13.97
C ALA A 30 7.77 1.35 12.67
N PHE A 31 8.52 1.74 11.64
CA PHE A 31 7.98 1.98 10.30
C PHE A 31 7.26 0.73 9.75
N PHE A 32 7.93 -0.43 9.76
CA PHE A 32 7.34 -1.67 9.23
C PHE A 32 6.09 -2.11 10.00
N ARG A 33 6.05 -1.95 11.33
CA ARG A 33 4.83 -2.20 12.12
C ARG A 33 3.68 -1.31 11.67
N THR A 34 3.92 -0.01 11.61
CA THR A 34 2.89 0.97 11.22
C THR A 34 2.42 0.72 9.79
N LEU A 35 3.33 0.36 8.88
CA LEU A 35 3.00 -0.01 7.51
C LEU A 35 2.13 -1.28 7.45
N LEU A 36 2.44 -2.30 8.26
CA LEU A 36 1.66 -3.54 8.33
C LEU A 36 0.27 -3.35 8.96
N GLU A 37 0.14 -2.40 9.88
CA GLU A 37 -1.14 -2.02 10.49
C GLU A 37 -1.95 -1.05 9.60
N SER A 38 -1.33 -0.46 8.59
CA SER A 38 -1.96 0.48 7.67
C SER A 38 -2.76 -0.23 6.59
N THR A 39 -3.89 0.37 6.22
CA THR A 39 -4.65 -0.09 5.05
C THR A 39 -3.94 0.39 3.78
N VAL A 40 -3.54 -0.56 2.93
CA VAL A 40 -2.87 -0.27 1.65
C VAL A 40 -3.81 -0.54 0.48
N TRP A 41 -3.65 0.26 -0.58
CA TRP A 41 -4.33 0.08 -1.85
C TRP A 41 -3.37 -0.56 -2.84
N VAL A 42 -3.76 -1.70 -3.40
CA VAL A 42 -3.01 -2.41 -4.44
C VAL A 42 -3.73 -2.20 -5.76
N PRO A 43 -3.06 -1.69 -6.82
CA PRO A 43 -3.66 -1.60 -8.13
C PRO A 43 -3.91 -3.00 -8.69
N GLY A 44 -5.11 -3.23 -9.19
CA GLY A 44 -5.51 -4.48 -9.80
C GLY A 44 -6.71 -4.30 -10.73
N THR A 45 -6.95 -5.31 -11.54
CA THR A 45 -8.09 -5.39 -12.46
C THR A 45 -8.97 -6.57 -12.06
N ALA A 46 -10.25 -6.53 -12.46
CA ALA A 46 -11.09 -7.72 -12.39
C ALA A 46 -10.51 -8.78 -13.32
N ALA A 47 -10.43 -10.03 -12.85
CA ALA A 47 -9.91 -11.14 -13.65
C ALA A 47 -10.84 -11.54 -14.82
N ASP A 48 -12.11 -11.19 -14.70
CA ASP A 48 -13.11 -11.28 -15.76
C ASP A 48 -13.60 -9.84 -15.99
N ASP A 49 -13.96 -9.44 -17.22
CA ASP A 49 -14.47 -8.10 -17.60
C ASP A 49 -15.78 -7.68 -16.87
N GLN A 50 -16.09 -8.33 -15.74
CA GLN A 50 -17.18 -8.09 -14.83
C GLN A 50 -16.84 -7.03 -13.77
N GLN A 51 -17.89 -6.43 -13.23
CA GLN A 51 -17.79 -5.51 -12.11
C GLN A 51 -17.16 -6.20 -10.89
N VAL A 52 -16.14 -5.57 -10.31
CA VAL A 52 -15.56 -6.01 -9.04
C VAL A 52 -16.62 -5.94 -7.94
N VAL A 53 -17.00 -7.10 -7.43
CA VAL A 53 -17.87 -7.28 -6.26
C VAL A 53 -17.09 -7.96 -5.13
N ASP A 54 -17.65 -7.97 -3.93
CA ASP A 54 -17.12 -8.74 -2.80
C ASP A 54 -16.89 -10.21 -3.21
N ASP A 55 -15.73 -10.78 -2.88
CA ASP A 55 -15.27 -12.13 -3.29
C ASP A 55 -14.85 -12.31 -4.77
N SER A 56 -14.77 -11.25 -5.57
CA SER A 56 -14.30 -11.37 -6.97
C SER A 56 -12.82 -11.74 -7.05
N ALA A 57 -12.46 -12.59 -8.01
CA ALA A 57 -11.07 -12.82 -8.37
C ALA A 57 -10.48 -11.52 -8.97
N LEU A 58 -9.41 -11.03 -8.34
CA LEU A 58 -8.69 -9.83 -8.77
C LEU A 58 -7.33 -10.23 -9.33
N GLU A 59 -7.00 -9.71 -10.51
CA GLU A 59 -5.65 -9.73 -11.03
C GLU A 59 -4.91 -8.49 -10.50
N LEU A 60 -4.09 -8.71 -9.49
CA LEU A 60 -3.25 -7.65 -8.94
C LEU A 60 -2.09 -7.38 -9.89
N GLN A 61 -1.77 -6.10 -10.12
CA GLN A 61 -0.52 -5.78 -10.78
C GLN A 61 0.64 -6.30 -9.93
N HIS A 62 1.55 -7.03 -10.58
CA HIS A 62 2.76 -7.51 -9.96
C HIS A 62 3.92 -7.51 -10.95
N TRP A 63 5.13 -7.46 -10.43
CA TRP A 63 6.34 -7.69 -11.20
C TRP A 63 7.02 -8.94 -10.69
N GLU A 64 7.27 -9.90 -11.57
CA GLU A 64 8.09 -11.05 -11.26
C GLU A 64 9.57 -10.68 -11.45
N LYS A 65 10.38 -10.85 -10.41
CA LYS A 65 11.84 -10.77 -10.52
C LYS A 65 12.37 -12.03 -11.21
N ASP A 66 13.57 -11.97 -11.78
CA ASP A 66 14.24 -13.13 -12.40
C ASP A 66 14.42 -14.35 -11.48
N ASP A 67 14.36 -14.15 -10.16
CA ASP A 67 14.41 -15.22 -9.13
C ASP A 67 13.03 -15.85 -8.83
N GLY A 68 11.97 -15.46 -9.56
CA GLY A 68 10.59 -15.91 -9.32
C GLY A 68 9.87 -15.21 -8.16
N THR A 69 10.51 -14.23 -7.52
CA THR A 69 9.88 -13.44 -6.45
C THR A 69 8.94 -12.37 -7.05
N SER A 70 7.65 -12.42 -6.70
CA SER A 70 6.69 -11.38 -7.09
C SER A 70 6.77 -10.14 -6.18
N VAL A 71 6.76 -8.96 -6.79
CA VAL A 71 6.65 -7.67 -6.10
C VAL A 71 5.32 -7.02 -6.47
N TYR A 72 4.55 -6.66 -5.45
CA TYR A 72 3.29 -5.94 -5.62
C TYR A 72 3.51 -4.46 -5.32
N PRO A 73 3.30 -3.56 -6.30
CA PRO A 73 3.23 -2.14 -6.02
C PRO A 73 2.01 -1.88 -5.13
N PHE A 74 2.16 -1.03 -4.12
CA PHE A 74 1.06 -0.60 -3.28
C PHE A 74 1.18 0.90 -3.01
N LEU A 75 0.04 1.52 -2.73
CA LEU A 75 -0.08 2.90 -2.31
C LEU A 75 -0.62 2.88 -0.89
N TYR A 76 0.07 3.55 0.03
CA TYR A 76 -0.49 3.82 1.35
C TYR A 76 -1.16 5.19 1.32
N PHE A 77 -2.24 5.33 2.10
CA PHE A 77 -2.80 6.65 2.38
C PHE A 77 -2.00 7.24 3.55
N ALA A 78 -1.25 8.31 3.29
CA ALA A 78 -0.76 9.21 4.32
C ALA A 78 -1.84 10.24 4.63
#